data_AF-A0A392SN68-F1
#
_entry.id   AF-A0A392SN68-F1
#
_cell.length_a   1.000
_cell.length_b   1.000
_cell.length_c   1.000
_cell.angle_alpha   90.00
_cell.angle_beta   90.00
_cell.angle_gamma   90.00
#
_symmetry.space_group_name_H-M   'P 1'
#
loop_
_entity.id
_entity.type
_entity.pdbx_description
1 polymer ?
#
loop_
_entity_poly.entity_id
_entity_poly.type
_entity_poly.pdbx_seq_one_letter_code
_entity_poly.pdbx_strand_id
1 'polypeptide(L)'
;VKEFLVNIGKDCDDPLSPEYRKVFARGCCVDFSPSVINQYLDRDVEEVAELEATDDEICRTITGNLVKKWPRKDKLSYTKLTAKYALLNKIAVINWVPTTH
;
A
#
# COMPACT_ATOMS: atom_id res chain seq x y z
N VAL A 1 9.22 -8.02 14.36
CA VAL A 1 8.19 -6.96 14.29
C VAL A 1 6.87 -7.64 13.95
N LYS A 2 6.08 -7.95 14.96
CA LYS A 2 4.73 -8.51 14.82
C LYS A 2 3.77 -7.44 15.35
N GLU A 3 2.58 -7.34 14.75
CA GLU A 3 1.39 -6.64 15.30
C GLU A 3 1.07 -5.20 14.84
N PHE A 4 1.48 -4.75 13.65
CA PHE A 4 0.81 -3.56 13.05
C PHE A 4 -0.51 -3.92 12.34
N LEU A 5 -0.58 -5.12 11.72
CA LEU A 5 -1.74 -5.53 10.91
C LEU A 5 -3.00 -5.85 11.72
N VAL A 6 -2.86 -6.22 13.00
CA VAL A 6 -3.97 -6.65 13.87
C VAL A 6 -4.79 -5.46 14.39
N ASN A 7 -4.21 -4.26 14.38
CA ASN A 7 -4.80 -3.05 14.98
C ASN A 7 -5.51 -2.14 13.97
N ILE A 8 -5.87 -2.69 12.81
CA ILE A 8 -6.55 -1.96 11.73
C ILE A 8 -8.02 -2.38 11.73
N GLY A 9 -8.93 -1.43 11.99
CA GLY A 9 -10.37 -1.66 11.96
C GLY A 9 -10.89 -1.98 10.55
N LYS A 10 -12.08 -2.60 10.46
CA LYS A 10 -12.68 -2.96 9.16
C LYS A 10 -12.95 -1.77 8.25
N ASP A 11 -13.20 -0.61 8.85
CA ASP A 11 -13.56 0.63 8.16
C ASP A 11 -12.39 1.63 8.23
N CYS A 12 -11.15 1.14 8.27
CA CYS A 12 -9.95 1.98 8.36
C CYS A 12 -9.67 2.79 7.10
N ASP A 13 -10.20 2.34 5.97
CA ASP A 13 -10.03 2.90 4.64
C ASP A 13 -11.22 3.78 4.20
N ASP A 14 -12.31 3.81 4.97
CA ASP A 14 -13.46 4.68 4.74
C ASP A 14 -13.22 6.08 5.32
N PRO A 15 -13.10 7.15 4.50
CA PRO A 15 -12.92 8.53 4.99
C PRO A 15 -14.07 9.04 5.87
N LEU A 16 -15.25 8.43 5.82
CA LEU A 16 -16.41 8.78 6.63
C LEU A 16 -16.40 8.08 8.00
N SER A 17 -15.54 7.08 8.17
CA SER A 17 -15.39 6.35 9.42
C SER A 17 -14.70 7.21 10.49
N PRO A 18 -15.17 7.20 11.75
CA PRO A 18 -14.45 7.84 12.84
C PRO A 18 -13.09 7.17 13.14
N GLU A 19 -12.87 5.96 12.62
CA GLU A 19 -11.63 5.19 12.74
C GLU A 19 -10.68 5.39 11.53
N TYR A 20 -11.07 6.23 10.56
CA TYR A 20 -10.24 6.55 9.40
C TYR A 20 -8.87 7.10 9.83
N ARG A 21 -7.79 6.53 9.28
CA ARG A 21 -6.41 6.90 9.60
C ARG A 21 -6.10 6.86 11.11
N LYS A 22 -6.73 5.95 11.87
CA LYS A 22 -6.38 5.67 13.28
C LYS A 22 -5.82 4.27 13.45
N VAL A 23 -4.96 4.12 14.45
CA VAL A 23 -4.43 2.81 14.86
C VAL A 23 -4.59 2.65 16.36
N PHE A 24 -4.88 1.43 16.80
CA PHE A 24 -4.87 1.11 18.22
C PHE A 24 -3.43 0.76 18.65
N ALA A 25 -2.89 1.46 19.63
CA ALA A 25 -1.54 1.20 20.15
C ALA A 25 -1.55 1.31 21.67
N ARG A 26 -1.03 0.30 22.38
CA ARG A 26 -0.87 0.30 23.84
C ARG A 26 -2.13 0.66 24.64
N GLY A 27 -3.31 0.25 24.16
CA GLY A 27 -4.57 0.48 24.86
C GLY A 27 -5.29 1.79 24.49
N CYS A 28 -4.79 2.56 23.53
CA CYS A 28 -5.47 3.76 23.04
C CYS A 28 -5.52 3.82 21.50
N CYS A 29 -6.55 4.47 20.95
CA CYS A 29 -6.58 4.87 19.55
C CYS A 29 -5.76 6.15 19.38
N VAL A 30 -4.87 6.17 18.38
CA VAL A 30 -4.07 7.35 18.01
C VAL A 30 -4.26 7.67 16.54
N ASP A 31 -4.23 8.96 16.22
CA ASP A 31 -4.23 9.42 14.84
C ASP A 31 -2.92 9.02 14.16
N PHE A 32 -3.04 8.42 12.99
CA PHE A 32 -1.95 7.84 12.22
C PHE A 32 -2.18 8.05 10.73
N SER A 33 -2.11 9.31 10.32
CA SER A 33 -2.19 9.74 8.92
C SER A 33 -0.80 9.90 8.28
N PRO A 34 -0.72 9.96 6.94
CA PRO A 34 0.51 10.35 6.26
C PRO A 34 1.11 11.67 6.76
N SER A 35 0.27 12.67 7.05
CA SER A 35 0.70 13.96 7.58
C SER A 35 1.32 13.84 8.98
N VAL A 36 0.71 13.07 9.90
CA VAL A 36 1.27 12.82 11.25
C VAL A 36 2.61 12.09 11.16
N ILE A 37 2.74 11.10 10.28
CA ILE A 37 3.98 10.36 10.06
C ILE A 37 5.06 11.28 9.50
N ASN A 38 4.72 12.08 8.47
CA ASN A 38 5.67 12.99 7.84
C ASN A 38 6.15 14.06 8.81
N GLN A 39 5.25 14.64 9.60
CA GLN A 39 5.62 15.59 10.64
C GLN A 39 6.60 14.98 11.66
N TYR A 40 6.36 13.74 12.10
CA TYR A 40 7.26 13.04 13.01
C TYR A 40 8.64 12.77 12.39
N LEU A 41 8.69 12.51 11.08
CA LEU A 41 9.92 12.22 10.34
C LEU A 41 10.62 13.47 9.78
N ASP A 42 10.16 14.68 10.12
CA ASP A 42 10.64 15.95 9.59
C ASP A 42 10.60 16.00 8.05
N ARG A 43 9.48 15.56 7.49
CA ARG A 43 9.18 15.52 6.05
C ARG A 43 8.04 16.48 5.72
N ASP A 44 7.88 16.75 4.43
CA ASP A 44 6.77 17.52 3.92
C ASP A 44 5.42 16.91 4.32
N VAL A 45 4.54 17.74 4.87
CA VAL A 45 3.21 17.39 5.34
C VAL A 45 2.12 17.68 4.30
N GLU A 46 2.48 18.27 3.17
CA GLU A 46 1.55 18.56 2.08
C GLU A 46 0.84 17.28 1.65
N GLU A 47 -0.49 17.32 1.62
CA GLU A 47 -1.27 16.18 1.18
C GLU A 47 -1.00 15.95 -0.30
N VAL A 48 -0.26 14.86 -0.58
CA VAL A 48 -0.08 14.39 -1.95
C VAL A 48 -1.44 13.89 -2.42
N ALA A 49 -1.89 14.42 -3.56
CA ALA A 49 -3.12 13.97 -4.20
C ALA A 49 -3.10 12.44 -4.33
N GLU A 50 -4.23 11.82 -4.02
CA GLU A 50 -4.37 10.39 -4.18
C GLU A 50 -4.07 10.01 -5.64
N LEU A 51 -3.26 8.96 -5.83
CA LEU A 51 -2.89 8.54 -7.17
C LEU A 51 -4.12 7.95 -7.85
N GLU A 52 -4.77 8.74 -8.69
CA GLU A 52 -5.79 8.25 -9.60
C GLU A 52 -5.11 7.53 -10.78
N ALA A 53 -4.96 6.21 -10.64
CA ALA A 53 -4.47 5.35 -11.72
C ALA A 53 -5.40 4.15 -11.89
N THR A 54 -5.78 3.88 -13.14
CA THR A 54 -6.55 2.68 -13.47
C THR A 54 -5.66 1.44 -13.40
N ASP A 55 -6.26 0.28 -13.10
CA ASP A 55 -5.54 -1.01 -13.12
C ASP A 55 -4.80 -1.24 -14.45
N ASP A 56 -5.37 -0.79 -15.57
CA ASP A 56 -4.78 -0.92 -16.90
C ASP A 56 -3.55 -0.01 -17.09
N GLU A 57 -3.53 1.17 -16.48
CA GLU A 57 -2.36 2.07 -16.47
C GLU A 57 -1.25 1.53 -15.57
N ILE A 58 -1.62 1.00 -14.41
CA ILE A 58 -0.69 0.32 -13.51
C ILE A 58 -0.06 -0.88 -14.25
N CYS A 59 -0.88 -1.71 -14.92
CA CYS A 59 -0.42 -2.88 -15.67
C CYS A 59 0.58 -2.49 -16.76
N ARG A 60 0.25 -1.47 -17.54
CA ARG A 60 1.14 -0.93 -18.58
C ARG A 60 2.45 -0.43 -17.99
N THR A 61 2.38 0.31 -16.90
CA THR A 61 3.55 0.89 -16.24
C THR A 61 4.48 -0.20 -15.70
N ILE A 62 3.95 -1.18 -14.96
CA ILE A 62 4.77 -2.20 -14.30
C ILE A 62 5.36 -3.23 -15.27
N THR A 63 4.72 -3.42 -16.42
CA THR A 63 5.16 -4.38 -17.46
C THR A 63 5.90 -3.74 -18.63
N GLY A 64 6.11 -2.42 -18.62
CA GLY A 64 6.72 -1.73 -19.76
C GLY A 64 5.87 -1.85 -21.03
N ASN A 65 4.57 -1.70 -20.90
CA ASN A 65 3.54 -1.83 -21.95
C ASN A 65 3.37 -3.25 -22.55
N LEU A 66 4.02 -4.27 -22.01
CA LEU A 66 3.84 -5.67 -22.47
C LEU A 66 2.43 -6.20 -22.19
N VAL A 67 1.84 -5.79 -21.06
CA VAL A 67 0.45 -6.13 -20.70
C VAL A 67 -0.36 -4.83 -20.62
N LYS A 68 -1.34 -4.71 -21.51
CA LYS A 68 -2.12 -3.47 -21.66
C LYS A 68 -3.36 -3.41 -20.77
N LYS A 69 -3.88 -4.57 -20.37
CA LYS A 69 -5.06 -4.71 -19.53
C LYS A 69 -4.77 -5.58 -18.34
N TRP A 70 -5.29 -5.22 -17.18
CA TRP A 70 -5.13 -6.05 -16.00
C TRP A 70 -5.80 -7.42 -16.23
N PRO A 71 -5.08 -8.53 -16.01
CA PRO A 71 -5.65 -9.85 -16.25
C PRO A 71 -6.73 -10.13 -15.19
N ARG A 72 -7.99 -10.26 -15.64
CA ARG A 72 -9.16 -10.42 -14.76
C ARG A 72 -9.30 -11.81 -14.13
N LYS A 73 -8.75 -12.84 -14.78
CA LYS A 73 -8.88 -14.24 -14.36
C LYS A 73 -7.56 -14.86 -13.94
N ASP A 74 -6.45 -14.34 -14.45
CA ASP A 74 -5.11 -14.87 -14.23
C ASP A 74 -4.27 -13.90 -13.40
N LYS A 75 -3.32 -14.43 -12.65
CA LYS A 75 -2.33 -13.60 -11.97
C LYS A 75 -1.38 -12.98 -12.99
N LEU A 76 -0.98 -11.73 -12.75
CA LEU A 76 0.07 -11.11 -13.54
C LEU A 76 1.40 -11.86 -13.30
N SER A 77 1.98 -12.40 -14.36
CA SER A 77 3.24 -13.14 -14.25
C SER A 77 4.39 -12.22 -13.88
N TYR A 78 5.20 -12.64 -12.90
CA TYR A 78 6.43 -11.96 -12.49
C TYR A 78 7.39 -11.71 -13.66
N THR A 79 7.44 -12.65 -14.62
CA THR A 79 8.31 -12.56 -15.80
C THR A 79 7.95 -11.42 -16.74
N LYS A 80 6.76 -10.83 -16.61
CA LYS A 80 6.29 -9.71 -17.44
C LYS A 80 6.60 -8.35 -16.81
N LEU A 81 7.11 -8.31 -15.59
CA LEU A 81 7.50 -7.07 -14.93
C LEU A 81 8.81 -6.53 -15.52
N THR A 82 8.96 -5.22 -15.58
CA THR A 82 10.26 -4.62 -15.85
C THR A 82 11.23 -4.89 -14.69
N ALA A 83 12.54 -4.83 -14.93
CA ALA A 83 13.55 -5.09 -13.90
C ALA A 83 13.33 -4.28 -12.61
N LYS A 84 12.93 -3.00 -12.74
CA LYS A 84 12.59 -2.11 -11.61
C LYS A 84 11.48 -2.70 -10.75
N TYR A 85 10.34 -3.04 -11.36
CA TYR A 85 9.17 -3.52 -10.61
C TYR A 85 9.34 -4.97 -10.16
N ALA A 86 10.10 -5.78 -10.88
CA ALA A 86 10.49 -7.12 -10.46
C ALA A 86 11.33 -7.10 -9.17
N LEU A 87 12.22 -6.12 -9.01
CA LEU A 87 13.00 -5.94 -7.78
C LEU A 87 12.14 -5.41 -6.63
N LEU A 88 11.32 -4.39 -6.90
CA LEU A 88 10.38 -3.84 -5.89
C LEU A 88 9.42 -4.91 -5.37
N ASN A 89 8.88 -5.76 -6.26
CA ASN A 89 8.01 -6.86 -5.85
C ASN A 89 8.72 -7.87 -4.93
N LYS A 90 10.01 -8.15 -5.15
CA LYS A 90 10.80 -9.00 -4.24
C LYS A 90 10.94 -8.39 -2.84
N ILE A 91 11.24 -7.09 -2.77
CA ILE A 91 11.34 -6.36 -1.50
C ILE A 91 9.99 -6.34 -0.79
N ALA A 92 8.91 -6.09 -1.55
CA ALA A 92 7.54 -6.12 -1.03
C ALA A 92 7.18 -7.47 -0.41
N VAL A 93 7.46 -8.56 -1.14
CA VAL A 93 7.21 -9.92 -0.67
C VAL A 93 7.97 -10.25 0.61
N ILE A 94 9.21 -9.80 0.75
CA ILE A 94 10.02 -10.09 1.94
C ILE A 94 9.57 -9.29 3.18
N ASN A 95 9.15 -8.03 2.99
CA ASN A 95 8.92 -7.10 4.12
C ASN A 95 7.44 -6.93 4.49
N TRP A 96 6.52 -7.12 3.55
CA TRP A 96 5.09 -6.78 3.74
C TRP A 96 4.14 -7.97 3.60
N VAL A 97 4.57 -9.11 3.05
CA VAL A 97 3.70 -10.30 3.01
C VAL A 97 3.64 -10.91 4.41
N PRO A 98 2.45 -11.18 4.97
CA PRO A 98 2.33 -11.81 6.27
C PRO A 98 3.08 -13.14 6.28
N THR A 99 4.12 -13.24 7.11
CA THR A 99 4.70 -14.55 7.43
C THR A 99 3.73 -15.25 8.36
N THR A 100 3.07 -16.30 7.89
CA THR A 100 2.29 -17.20 8.75
C THR A 100 3.22 -17.78 9.81
N HIS A 101 3.04 -17.37 11.06
CA HIS A 101 3.70 -17.95 12.24
C HIS A 101 2.65 -18.31 13.26
#